data_AF-A0A7Y8G4L0-F1
#
_entry.id   AF-A0A7Y8G4L0-F1
#
_cell.length_a   1.000
_cell.length_b   1.000
_cell.length_c   1.000
_cell.angle_alpha   90.00
_cell.angle_beta   90.00
_cell.angle_gamma   90.00
#
_symmetry.space_group_name_H-M   'P 1'
#
loop_
_entity.id
_entity.type
_entity.pdbx_description
1 polymer ?
#
loop_
_entity_poly.entity_id
_entity_poly.type
_entity_poly.pdbx_seq_one_letter_code
_entity_poly.pdbx_strand_id
1 'polypeptide(L)'
;MIPTARLGDTHVCPIPGHGSSPIVSSSPDVEINFLGAARVGDTCGCGAVITTGFASIIVDYRPLAHLGSPTNHGGTIITGSGDVFGGFEIGGGAATSAIIDFAKLGAIRPDGSVDDALMGKLLADPQLEQRALLSNALVRPSEAGDGLESPAKAPEMIAVAGAQHDSSLGNKMMFIGQAVRQLSEFRRNSPENPRTLIVFSHTYTQDMLKAAQESAEIYGAKFIAVQHVNELIEYINSGTDRNISPIEHLAIFSHGVPHKIAFGYETSKGFELEFTWIHLEKIKPVSFSGSAVFESYACRTGMGNRSDFPIEDIIQGMPETNVSLAQRVADHLQIKVKAFIRRSDYRNTWGSFEERQMGKVCDISGERAPDGEWCGRWKMLEKERAKTIESDGFNYQLTGAINPVISGDTPLLSPGGFFEFLPKK
;
A
#
# COMPACT_ATOMS: atom_id res chain seq x y z
N MET A 1 21.66 -15.85 -2.14
CA MET A 1 21.93 -17.14 -2.82
C MET A 1 20.60 -17.66 -3.34
N ILE A 2 20.49 -17.96 -4.64
CA ILE A 2 19.25 -18.40 -5.28
C ILE A 2 19.47 -19.82 -5.86
N PRO A 3 18.54 -20.76 -5.65
CA PRO A 3 18.61 -22.10 -6.23
C PRO A 3 18.85 -22.10 -7.75
N THR A 4 19.76 -22.93 -8.23
CA THR A 4 20.00 -23.09 -9.67
C THR A 4 18.94 -23.99 -10.30
N ALA A 5 18.51 -23.70 -11.53
CA ALA A 5 17.52 -24.49 -12.24
C ALA A 5 18.19 -25.64 -13.02
N ARG A 6 17.48 -26.75 -13.20
CA ARG A 6 17.97 -27.99 -13.79
C ARG A 6 16.93 -28.63 -14.69
N LEU A 7 17.36 -29.60 -15.50
CA LEU A 7 16.46 -30.44 -16.28
C LEU A 7 15.37 -31.05 -15.37
N GLY A 8 14.11 -30.93 -15.78
CA GLY A 8 12.96 -31.41 -15.02
C GLY A 8 12.38 -30.42 -14.01
N ASP A 9 13.08 -29.32 -13.67
CA ASP A 9 12.51 -28.30 -12.78
C ASP A 9 11.26 -27.65 -13.41
N THR A 10 10.30 -27.26 -12.58
CA THR A 10 8.95 -26.90 -13.02
C THR A 10 8.87 -25.46 -13.48
N HIS A 11 8.26 -25.23 -14.63
CA HIS A 11 7.84 -23.95 -15.18
C HIS A 11 6.32 -23.80 -15.08
N VAL A 12 5.84 -22.62 -14.68
CA VAL A 12 4.41 -22.25 -14.74
C VAL A 12 4.20 -21.23 -15.83
N CYS A 13 3.32 -21.55 -16.80
CA CYS A 13 3.03 -20.73 -17.96
C CYS A 13 1.65 -20.07 -17.85
N PRO A 14 1.53 -18.74 -17.99
CA PRO A 14 0.25 -18.03 -17.89
C PRO A 14 -0.63 -18.16 -19.15
N ILE A 15 -0.10 -18.67 -20.25
CA ILE A 15 -0.86 -18.91 -21.49
C ILE A 15 -1.94 -19.98 -21.21
N PRO A 16 -3.24 -19.69 -21.44
CA PRO A 16 -4.31 -20.64 -21.22
C PRO A 16 -4.06 -21.98 -21.92
N GLY A 17 -4.14 -23.08 -21.16
CA GLY A 17 -3.89 -24.44 -21.66
C GLY A 17 -2.44 -24.93 -21.56
N HIS A 18 -1.47 -24.08 -21.23
CA HIS A 18 -0.08 -24.50 -21.05
C HIS A 18 0.22 -25.03 -19.64
N GLY A 19 -0.35 -24.39 -18.60
CA GLY A 19 -0.24 -24.84 -17.22
C GLY A 19 1.21 -24.97 -16.71
N SER A 20 1.46 -26.02 -15.92
CA SER A 20 2.80 -26.35 -15.41
C SER A 20 3.48 -27.40 -16.30
N SER A 21 4.73 -27.18 -16.66
CA SER A 21 5.53 -28.11 -17.48
C SER A 21 6.98 -28.14 -17.02
N PRO A 22 7.73 -29.25 -17.19
CA PRO A 22 9.13 -29.29 -16.80
C PRO A 22 10.03 -28.52 -17.78
N ILE A 23 11.23 -28.15 -17.35
CA ILE A 23 12.35 -27.83 -18.24
C ILE A 23 12.74 -29.12 -18.98
N VAL A 24 12.79 -29.07 -20.31
CA VAL A 24 13.01 -30.24 -21.19
C VAL A 24 14.31 -30.17 -22.00
N SER A 25 15.02 -29.04 -21.97
CA SER A 25 16.40 -28.96 -22.46
C SER A 25 17.32 -28.38 -21.38
N SER A 26 18.59 -28.75 -21.42
CA SER A 26 19.60 -28.32 -20.45
C SER A 26 20.99 -28.45 -21.04
N SER A 27 22.02 -28.13 -20.24
CA SER A 27 23.40 -28.51 -20.51
C SER A 27 23.53 -30.03 -20.71
N PRO A 28 24.29 -30.49 -21.72
CA PRO A 28 24.66 -31.89 -21.87
C PRO A 28 25.94 -32.27 -21.10
N ASP A 29 26.73 -31.28 -20.65
CA ASP A 29 28.08 -31.48 -20.11
C ASP A 29 28.19 -31.16 -18.61
N VAL A 30 27.29 -30.32 -18.09
CA VAL A 30 27.29 -29.86 -16.71
C VAL A 30 26.02 -30.30 -16.01
N GLU A 31 26.20 -31.04 -14.93
CA GLU A 31 25.12 -31.54 -14.09
C GLU A 31 25.07 -30.81 -12.74
N ILE A 32 23.86 -30.64 -12.22
CA ILE A 32 23.56 -30.17 -10.88
C ILE A 32 22.65 -31.22 -10.26
N ASN A 33 23.10 -31.86 -9.18
CA ASN A 33 22.42 -33.01 -8.58
C ASN A 33 22.04 -34.11 -9.59
N PHE A 34 22.97 -34.48 -10.47
CA PHE A 34 22.79 -35.51 -11.50
C PHE A 34 21.74 -35.18 -12.58
N LEU A 35 21.32 -33.93 -12.68
CA LEU A 35 20.42 -33.42 -13.72
C LEU A 35 21.13 -32.31 -14.48
N GLY A 36 20.97 -32.24 -15.81
CA GLY A 36 21.64 -31.21 -16.61
C GLY A 36 21.30 -29.79 -16.13
N ALA A 37 22.30 -28.93 -16.04
CA ALA A 37 22.13 -27.53 -15.60
C ALA A 37 21.29 -26.75 -16.62
N ALA A 38 20.20 -26.10 -16.19
CA ALA A 38 19.39 -25.28 -17.06
C ALA A 38 20.04 -23.90 -17.27
N ARG A 39 19.95 -23.38 -18.48
CA ARG A 39 20.58 -22.12 -18.90
C ARG A 39 19.55 -21.22 -19.58
N VAL A 40 19.91 -19.96 -19.73
CA VAL A 40 19.18 -19.06 -20.64
C VAL A 40 19.13 -19.68 -22.04
N GLY A 41 17.94 -19.68 -22.65
CA GLY A 41 17.70 -20.29 -23.94
C GLY A 41 17.25 -21.76 -23.90
N ASP A 42 17.23 -22.40 -22.72
CA ASP A 42 16.65 -23.74 -22.58
C ASP A 42 15.11 -23.69 -22.59
N THR A 43 14.49 -24.77 -23.06
CA THR A 43 13.05 -24.88 -23.34
C THR A 43 12.30 -25.63 -22.24
N CYS A 44 11.06 -25.24 -22.01
CA CYS A 44 10.09 -25.91 -21.14
C CYS A 44 9.11 -26.73 -21.98
N GLY A 45 8.43 -27.70 -21.37
CA GLY A 45 7.52 -28.62 -22.07
C GLY A 45 6.36 -27.94 -22.81
N CYS A 46 5.96 -26.73 -22.40
CA CYS A 46 4.96 -25.92 -23.12
C CYS A 46 5.53 -25.11 -24.30
N GLY A 47 6.83 -25.21 -24.60
CA GLY A 47 7.54 -24.45 -25.62
C GLY A 47 8.14 -23.12 -25.14
N ALA A 48 7.94 -22.74 -23.88
CA ALA A 48 8.54 -21.52 -23.32
C ALA A 48 10.06 -21.62 -23.25
N VAL A 49 10.76 -20.51 -23.47
CA VAL A 49 12.22 -20.40 -23.44
C VAL A 49 12.66 -19.52 -22.29
N ILE A 50 13.62 -19.98 -21.48
CA ILE A 50 14.17 -19.24 -20.33
C ILE A 50 14.92 -18.00 -20.82
N THR A 51 14.60 -16.83 -20.26
CA THR A 51 15.15 -15.54 -20.74
C THR A 51 16.16 -14.90 -19.79
N THR A 52 16.18 -15.30 -18.50
CA THR A 52 17.11 -14.73 -17.51
C THR A 52 18.02 -15.74 -16.85
N GLY A 53 19.22 -15.29 -16.48
CA GLY A 53 20.18 -16.08 -15.72
C GLY A 53 21.28 -15.21 -15.12
N PHE A 54 22.19 -15.83 -14.37
CA PHE A 54 23.35 -15.15 -13.78
C PHE A 54 24.37 -14.81 -14.85
N ALA A 55 24.59 -13.51 -15.10
CA ALA A 55 25.56 -13.08 -16.10
C ALA A 55 27.01 -13.48 -15.77
N SER A 56 27.31 -13.72 -14.49
CA SER A 56 28.62 -14.12 -13.99
C SER A 56 28.84 -15.63 -13.89
N ILE A 57 27.81 -16.45 -14.10
CA ILE A 57 27.92 -17.92 -14.03
C ILE A 57 27.54 -18.50 -15.40
N ILE A 58 28.57 -18.88 -16.16
CA ILE A 58 28.42 -19.34 -17.54
C ILE A 58 28.56 -20.86 -17.60
N VAL A 59 27.55 -21.52 -18.15
CA VAL A 59 27.52 -22.96 -18.43
C VAL A 59 27.32 -23.12 -19.93
N ASP A 60 28.27 -23.78 -20.59
CA ASP A 60 28.32 -23.96 -22.06
C ASP A 60 27.98 -22.68 -22.83
N TYR A 61 28.71 -21.61 -22.51
CA TYR A 61 28.60 -20.29 -23.16
C TYR A 61 27.29 -19.54 -22.91
N ARG A 62 26.40 -20.05 -22.04
CA ARG A 62 25.14 -19.38 -21.69
C ARG A 62 25.02 -19.14 -20.18
N PRO A 63 24.34 -18.06 -19.75
CA PRO A 63 24.09 -17.78 -18.34
C PRO A 63 23.31 -18.93 -17.68
N LEU A 64 23.71 -19.31 -16.46
CA LEU A 64 23.02 -20.32 -15.67
C LEU A 64 21.63 -19.79 -15.22
N ALA A 65 20.59 -20.57 -15.47
CA ALA A 65 19.23 -20.28 -15.03
C ALA A 65 19.02 -20.62 -13.55
N HIS A 66 18.01 -20.03 -12.94
CA HIS A 66 17.75 -20.16 -11.51
C HIS A 66 16.25 -20.22 -11.22
N LEU A 67 15.90 -20.60 -10.00
CA LEU A 67 14.54 -20.46 -9.49
C LEU A 67 14.13 -19.00 -9.60
N GLY A 68 12.98 -18.73 -10.22
CA GLY A 68 12.50 -17.40 -10.51
C GLY A 68 12.82 -16.91 -11.92
N SER A 69 13.67 -17.60 -12.71
CA SER A 69 13.95 -17.18 -14.09
C SER A 69 12.66 -17.07 -14.93
N PRO A 70 12.32 -15.89 -15.48
CA PRO A 70 11.24 -15.74 -16.44
C PRO A 70 11.52 -16.44 -17.77
N THR A 71 10.45 -16.56 -18.55
CA THR A 71 10.44 -17.17 -19.88
C THR A 71 9.74 -16.25 -20.90
N ASN A 72 9.93 -16.50 -22.19
CA ASN A 72 9.31 -15.72 -23.27
C ASN A 72 7.78 -15.86 -23.36
N HIS A 73 7.18 -16.86 -22.69
CA HIS A 73 5.72 -16.98 -22.54
C HIS A 73 5.16 -16.15 -21.38
N GLY A 74 6.00 -15.39 -20.67
CA GLY A 74 5.60 -14.56 -19.53
C GLY A 74 5.46 -15.33 -18.21
N GLY A 75 5.76 -16.63 -18.21
CA GLY A 75 5.81 -17.45 -17.00
C GLY A 75 7.22 -17.58 -16.42
N THR A 76 7.38 -18.37 -15.36
CA THR A 76 8.63 -18.47 -14.58
C THR A 76 8.96 -19.90 -14.17
N ILE A 77 10.24 -20.19 -13.95
CA ILE A 77 10.72 -21.42 -13.30
C ILE A 77 10.48 -21.34 -11.79
N ILE A 78 9.74 -22.30 -11.22
CA ILE A 78 9.28 -22.30 -9.82
C ILE A 78 9.96 -23.35 -8.93
N THR A 79 10.77 -24.25 -9.48
CA THR A 79 11.61 -25.17 -8.67
C THR A 79 13.09 -25.08 -9.09
N GLY A 80 13.97 -25.56 -8.24
CA GLY A 80 15.42 -25.55 -8.46
C GLY A 80 16.13 -26.58 -7.58
N SER A 81 17.45 -26.56 -7.60
CA SER A 81 18.29 -27.36 -6.70
C SER A 81 18.05 -27.02 -5.22
N GLY A 82 18.05 -28.04 -4.36
CA GLY A 82 17.91 -27.85 -2.91
C GLY A 82 19.21 -27.43 -2.21
N ASP A 83 20.36 -27.58 -2.86
CA ASP A 83 21.69 -27.43 -2.24
C ASP A 83 22.74 -26.75 -3.15
N VAL A 84 22.42 -26.47 -4.42
CA VAL A 84 23.28 -25.71 -5.34
C VAL A 84 22.65 -24.34 -5.63
N PHE A 85 23.42 -23.28 -5.41
CA PHE A 85 22.95 -21.90 -5.47
C PHE A 85 23.87 -21.01 -6.29
N GLY A 86 23.31 -19.97 -6.92
CA GLY A 86 24.03 -18.87 -7.56
C GLY A 86 23.75 -17.51 -6.90
N GLY A 87 24.31 -16.44 -7.49
CA GLY A 87 24.03 -15.06 -7.09
C GLY A 87 24.60 -14.67 -5.72
N PHE A 88 25.88 -14.94 -5.47
CA PHE A 88 26.55 -14.50 -4.24
C PHE A 88 27.19 -13.11 -4.41
N GLU A 89 27.25 -12.35 -3.32
CA GLU A 89 28.05 -11.12 -3.24
C GLU A 89 29.33 -11.44 -2.46
N ILE A 90 30.50 -11.38 -3.12
CA ILE A 90 31.78 -11.29 -2.41
C ILE A 90 32.05 -9.83 -2.08
N GLY A 91 32.26 -9.57 -0.78
CA GLY A 91 32.69 -8.25 -0.31
C GLY A 91 33.99 -7.82 -0.99
N GLY A 92 33.94 -6.67 -1.67
CA GLY A 92 35.12 -5.84 -1.95
C GLY A 92 35.80 -5.96 -3.32
N GLY A 93 35.20 -6.55 -4.35
CA GLY A 93 35.79 -6.52 -5.70
C GLY A 93 34.90 -7.07 -6.82
N ALA A 94 34.74 -6.26 -7.87
CA ALA A 94 34.09 -6.43 -9.19
C ALA A 94 33.74 -7.85 -9.72
N ALA A 95 32.89 -8.60 -9.01
CA ALA A 95 32.09 -9.68 -9.57
C ALA A 95 30.66 -9.54 -9.05
N THR A 96 29.89 -8.71 -9.73
CA THR A 96 28.52 -8.35 -9.42
C THR A 96 27.58 -9.52 -9.76
N SER A 97 26.59 -9.73 -8.89
CA SER A 97 25.59 -10.81 -8.91
C SER A 97 24.46 -10.57 -9.92
N ALA A 98 24.74 -9.85 -11.01
CA ALA A 98 23.69 -9.39 -11.91
C ALA A 98 22.97 -10.55 -12.60
N ILE A 99 21.66 -10.60 -12.39
CA ILE A 99 20.74 -11.39 -13.18
C ILE A 99 20.28 -10.50 -14.33
N ILE A 100 20.33 -11.01 -15.55
CA ILE A 100 20.03 -10.21 -16.75
C ILE A 100 19.01 -10.95 -17.60
N ASP A 101 18.06 -10.19 -18.16
CA ASP A 101 17.11 -10.61 -19.18
C ASP A 101 17.73 -10.48 -20.57
N PHE A 102 18.19 -11.61 -21.09
CA PHE A 102 18.86 -11.68 -22.39
C PHE A 102 17.88 -11.65 -23.56
N ALA A 103 16.57 -11.84 -23.33
CA ALA A 103 15.56 -11.60 -24.36
C ALA A 103 15.41 -10.10 -24.63
N LYS A 104 15.40 -9.27 -23.58
CA LYS A 104 15.40 -7.80 -23.73
C LYS A 104 16.67 -7.26 -24.40
N LEU A 105 17.78 -7.97 -24.29
CA LEU A 105 19.02 -7.65 -24.99
C LEU A 105 19.10 -8.26 -26.41
N GLY A 106 18.06 -8.96 -26.87
CA GLY A 106 17.94 -9.50 -28.21
C GLY A 106 18.63 -10.84 -28.46
N ALA A 107 19.24 -11.46 -27.44
CA ALA A 107 19.90 -12.76 -27.57
C ALA A 107 18.92 -13.95 -27.57
N ILE A 108 17.67 -13.72 -27.15
CA ILE A 108 16.54 -14.66 -27.35
C ILE A 108 15.55 -14.00 -28.30
N ARG A 109 15.28 -14.64 -29.43
CA ARG A 109 14.35 -14.13 -30.44
C ARG A 109 12.89 -14.45 -30.06
N PRO A 110 11.90 -13.75 -30.64
CA PRO A 110 10.48 -14.01 -30.35
C PRO A 110 10.02 -15.43 -30.66
N ASP A 111 10.67 -16.11 -31.60
CA ASP A 111 10.40 -17.51 -31.95
C ASP A 111 11.05 -18.53 -30.98
N GLY A 112 11.74 -18.04 -29.94
CA GLY A 112 12.44 -18.86 -28.96
C GLY A 112 13.86 -19.27 -29.38
N SER A 113 14.32 -18.93 -30.58
CA SER A 113 15.69 -19.25 -31.00
C SER A 113 16.73 -18.38 -30.27
N VAL A 114 17.86 -18.98 -29.92
CA VAL A 114 18.98 -18.29 -29.26
C VAL A 114 19.94 -17.76 -30.32
N ASP A 115 20.38 -16.52 -30.17
CA ASP A 115 21.48 -15.93 -30.94
C ASP A 115 22.79 -16.10 -30.16
N ASP A 116 23.45 -17.25 -30.32
CA ASP A 116 24.67 -17.58 -29.58
C ASP A 116 25.82 -16.60 -29.85
N ALA A 117 25.88 -16.01 -31.06
CA ALA A 117 26.89 -15.02 -31.40
C ALA A 117 26.67 -13.69 -30.64
N LEU A 118 25.42 -13.25 -30.54
CA LEU A 118 25.07 -12.08 -29.73
C LEU A 118 25.22 -12.36 -28.24
N MET A 119 24.79 -13.54 -27.77
CA MET A 119 24.99 -13.99 -26.38
C MET A 119 26.47 -13.90 -25.98
N GLY A 120 27.36 -14.48 -26.79
CA GLY A 120 28.80 -14.42 -26.54
C GLY A 120 29.35 -12.99 -26.52
N LYS A 121 28.88 -12.10 -27.41
CA LYS A 121 29.27 -10.68 -27.40
C LYS A 121 28.80 -9.94 -26.16
N LEU A 122 27.57 -10.21 -25.70
CA LEU A 122 27.02 -9.61 -24.48
C LEU A 122 27.81 -10.06 -23.26
N LEU A 123 28.10 -11.35 -23.14
CA LEU A 123 28.87 -11.90 -22.02
C LEU A 123 30.34 -11.45 -22.00
N ALA A 124 30.91 -11.09 -23.15
CA ALA A 124 32.25 -10.51 -23.25
C ALA A 124 32.27 -8.97 -23.03
N ASP A 125 31.11 -8.32 -22.92
CA ASP A 125 31.01 -6.87 -22.75
C ASP A 125 31.29 -6.46 -21.30
N PRO A 126 32.38 -5.73 -21.01
CA PRO A 126 32.68 -5.28 -19.65
C PRO A 126 31.65 -4.28 -19.09
N GLN A 127 30.78 -3.72 -19.94
CA GLN A 127 29.68 -2.82 -19.55
C GLN A 127 28.30 -3.49 -19.64
N LEU A 128 28.25 -4.83 -19.69
CA LEU A 128 27.00 -5.58 -19.83
C LEU A 128 25.92 -5.13 -18.84
N GLU A 129 26.27 -4.91 -17.57
CA GLU A 129 25.31 -4.48 -16.55
C GLU A 129 24.76 -3.08 -16.77
N GLN A 130 25.63 -2.14 -17.18
CA GLN A 130 25.19 -0.78 -17.51
C GLN A 130 24.27 -0.79 -18.73
N ARG A 131 24.59 -1.60 -19.74
CA ARG A 131 23.73 -1.83 -20.91
C ARG A 131 22.41 -2.48 -20.52
N ALA A 132 22.43 -3.47 -19.63
CA ALA A 132 21.25 -4.13 -19.11
C ALA A 132 20.36 -3.15 -18.32
N LEU A 133 20.95 -2.29 -17.48
CA LEU A 133 20.22 -1.25 -16.75
C LEU A 133 19.52 -0.27 -17.70
N LEU A 134 20.25 0.24 -18.71
CA LEU A 134 19.71 1.18 -19.70
C LEU A 134 18.61 0.55 -20.58
N SER A 135 18.66 -0.76 -20.77
CA SER A 135 17.67 -1.51 -21.57
C SER A 135 16.54 -2.10 -20.72
N ASN A 136 16.46 -1.74 -19.43
CA ASN A 136 15.52 -2.30 -18.45
C ASN A 136 15.54 -3.85 -18.40
N ALA A 137 16.72 -4.42 -18.61
CA ALA A 137 17.04 -5.84 -18.64
C ALA A 137 17.75 -6.34 -17.37
N LEU A 138 18.14 -5.44 -16.45
CA LEU A 138 18.72 -5.84 -15.17
C LEU A 138 17.63 -6.33 -14.22
N VAL A 139 17.74 -7.57 -13.77
CA VAL A 139 16.84 -8.20 -12.80
C VAL A 139 17.51 -8.16 -11.44
N ARG A 140 16.89 -7.48 -10.47
CA ARG A 140 17.39 -7.48 -9.08
C ARG A 140 16.95 -8.79 -8.43
N PRO A 141 17.86 -9.55 -7.77
CA PRO A 141 17.47 -10.67 -6.94
C PRO A 141 16.40 -10.20 -5.95
N SER A 142 15.16 -10.65 -6.11
CA SER A 142 14.21 -10.66 -5.00
C SER A 142 14.76 -11.64 -3.96
N GLU A 143 14.83 -11.22 -2.70
CA GLU A 143 15.22 -12.09 -1.58
C GLU A 143 14.45 -13.41 -1.68
N ALA A 144 15.14 -14.47 -2.07
CA ALA A 144 14.58 -15.81 -2.14
C ALA A 144 14.40 -16.32 -0.70
N GLY A 145 13.18 -16.18 -0.20
CA GLY A 145 12.66 -16.88 0.96
C GLY A 145 11.23 -17.34 0.65
N ASP A 146 11.04 -18.65 0.63
CA ASP A 146 9.77 -19.40 0.59
C ASP A 146 8.85 -19.26 -0.63
N GLY A 147 9.08 -20.16 -1.59
CA GLY A 147 8.09 -20.65 -2.54
C GLY A 147 7.52 -22.02 -2.13
N LEU A 148 7.09 -22.18 -0.88
CA LEU A 148 5.73 -22.68 -0.72
C LEU A 148 4.87 -21.48 -1.09
N GLU A 149 3.92 -21.60 -2.01
CA GLU A 149 2.84 -20.63 -2.09
C GLU A 149 2.15 -20.62 -0.71
N SER A 150 2.65 -19.78 0.21
CA SER A 150 1.76 -19.16 1.17
C SER A 150 0.80 -18.38 0.28
N PRO A 151 -0.51 -18.65 0.35
CA PRO A 151 -1.46 -17.89 -0.45
C PRO A 151 -1.17 -16.41 -0.23
N ALA A 152 -1.12 -15.64 -1.32
CA ALA A 152 -0.98 -14.18 -1.23
C ALA A 152 -1.90 -13.71 -0.11
N LYS A 153 -1.30 -13.17 0.96
CA LYS A 153 -2.08 -12.76 2.12
C LYS A 153 -3.03 -11.68 1.62
N ALA A 154 -4.26 -11.69 2.11
CA ALA A 154 -5.22 -10.67 1.74
C ALA A 154 -4.59 -9.28 1.96
N PRO A 155 -4.80 -8.31 1.04
CA PRO A 155 -4.10 -7.05 1.11
C PRO A 155 -4.64 -6.20 2.27
N GLU A 156 -3.76 -5.41 2.88
CA GLU A 156 -4.03 -4.70 4.12
C GLU A 156 -4.89 -3.45 3.91
N MET A 157 -5.82 -3.21 4.83
CA MET A 157 -6.60 -1.98 4.91
C MET A 157 -6.23 -1.19 6.15
N ILE A 158 -5.77 0.05 5.98
CA ILE A 158 -5.21 0.89 7.04
C ILE A 158 -6.09 2.12 7.25
N ALA A 159 -6.50 2.35 8.48
CA ALA A 159 -7.12 3.59 8.92
C ALA A 159 -6.14 4.34 9.84
N VAL A 160 -5.90 5.63 9.57
CA VAL A 160 -4.96 6.47 10.31
C VAL A 160 -5.71 7.62 10.97
N ALA A 161 -5.52 7.81 12.27
CA ALA A 161 -6.02 8.95 13.03
C ALA A 161 -4.88 9.87 13.47
N GLY A 162 -5.01 11.16 13.14
CA GLY A 162 -4.13 12.21 13.64
C GLY A 162 -4.34 12.55 15.12
N ALA A 163 -3.41 13.30 15.69
CA ALA A 163 -3.55 13.97 16.98
C ALA A 163 -4.59 15.10 16.90
N GLN A 164 -5.14 15.45 18.06
CA GLN A 164 -6.15 16.50 18.18
C GLN A 164 -5.74 17.54 19.22
N HIS A 165 -5.59 18.79 18.81
CA HIS A 165 -5.31 19.91 19.70
C HIS A 165 -6.56 20.36 20.48
N ASP A 166 -7.75 20.21 19.91
CA ASP A 166 -9.01 20.55 20.58
C ASP A 166 -9.27 19.61 21.77
N SER A 167 -9.44 20.18 22.96
CA SER A 167 -9.69 19.47 24.21
C SER A 167 -11.17 19.35 24.57
N SER A 168 -12.07 19.91 23.77
CA SER A 168 -13.51 19.77 23.98
C SER A 168 -13.93 18.30 23.84
N LEU A 169 -14.86 17.88 24.70
CA LEU A 169 -15.34 16.50 24.78
C LEU A 169 -15.76 15.97 23.41
N GLY A 170 -16.52 16.77 22.64
CA GLY A 170 -17.05 16.38 21.34
C GLY A 170 -15.99 16.17 20.26
N ASN A 171 -14.89 16.92 20.29
CA ASN A 171 -13.91 16.93 19.20
C ASN A 171 -12.67 16.10 19.48
N LYS A 172 -12.31 15.92 20.77
CA LYS A 172 -11.03 15.32 21.15
C LYS A 172 -10.79 13.96 20.48
N MET A 173 -11.79 13.09 20.48
CA MET A 173 -11.70 11.72 19.94
C MET A 173 -12.21 11.57 18.50
N MET A 174 -12.54 12.67 17.80
CA MET A 174 -13.27 12.57 16.53
C MET A 174 -12.48 11.87 15.42
N PHE A 175 -11.16 12.07 15.34
CA PHE A 175 -10.32 11.41 14.33
C PHE A 175 -10.22 9.91 14.57
N ILE A 176 -10.01 9.49 15.83
CA ILE A 176 -10.02 8.07 16.21
C ILE A 176 -11.40 7.47 15.92
N GLY A 177 -12.47 8.15 16.29
CA GLY A 177 -13.84 7.70 16.03
C GLY A 177 -14.11 7.45 14.55
N GLN A 178 -13.65 8.34 13.66
CA GLN A 178 -13.80 8.16 12.21
C GLN A 178 -12.90 7.05 11.65
N ALA A 179 -11.66 6.92 12.16
CA ALA A 179 -10.79 5.81 11.78
C ALA A 179 -11.39 4.45 12.20
N VAL A 180 -12.00 4.36 13.38
CA VAL A 180 -12.70 3.15 13.83
C VAL A 180 -13.95 2.88 13.01
N ARG A 181 -14.73 3.92 12.65
CA ARG A 181 -15.84 3.77 11.70
C ARG A 181 -15.33 3.17 10.38
N GLN A 182 -14.18 3.62 9.90
CA GLN A 182 -13.57 3.09 8.69
C GLN A 182 -13.22 1.60 8.82
N LEU A 183 -12.76 1.13 9.98
CA LEU A 183 -12.56 -0.31 10.22
C LEU A 183 -13.86 -1.10 10.09
N SER A 184 -15.00 -0.55 10.53
CA SER A 184 -16.31 -1.17 10.32
C SER A 184 -16.66 -1.29 8.84
N GLU A 185 -16.35 -0.28 8.03
CA GLU A 185 -16.56 -0.31 6.58
C GLU A 185 -15.64 -1.34 5.92
N PHE A 186 -14.36 -1.38 6.32
CA PHE A 186 -13.39 -2.38 5.85
C PHE A 186 -13.87 -3.80 6.16
N ARG A 187 -14.33 -4.07 7.39
CA ARG A 187 -14.86 -5.39 7.75
C ARG A 187 -16.11 -5.76 6.96
N ARG A 188 -16.98 -4.79 6.65
CA ARG A 188 -18.21 -5.05 5.89
C ARG A 188 -17.91 -5.38 4.43
N ASN A 189 -16.98 -4.67 3.82
CA ASN A 189 -16.71 -4.76 2.38
C ASN A 189 -15.63 -5.81 2.05
N SER A 190 -14.68 -6.03 2.97
CA SER A 190 -13.54 -6.93 2.80
C SER A 190 -13.26 -7.67 4.12
N PRO A 191 -14.14 -8.60 4.56
CA PRO A 191 -14.06 -9.22 5.88
C PRO A 191 -12.76 -9.99 6.11
N GLU A 192 -12.23 -10.64 5.08
CA GLU A 192 -11.01 -11.46 5.13
C GLU A 192 -9.71 -10.64 5.11
N ASN A 193 -9.78 -9.35 4.74
CA ASN A 193 -8.58 -8.52 4.63
C ASN A 193 -8.06 -8.10 6.02
N PRO A 194 -6.74 -8.16 6.27
CA PRO A 194 -6.17 -7.65 7.51
C PRO A 194 -6.41 -6.14 7.60
N ARG A 195 -6.72 -5.69 8.82
CA ARG A 195 -7.03 -4.30 9.12
C ARG A 195 -6.04 -3.76 10.15
N THR A 196 -5.66 -2.50 10.00
CA THR A 196 -4.79 -1.82 10.97
C THR A 196 -5.32 -0.43 11.30
N LEU A 197 -5.38 -0.13 12.59
CA LEU A 197 -5.62 1.20 13.12
C LEU A 197 -4.28 1.80 13.57
N ILE A 198 -3.88 2.89 12.92
CA ILE A 198 -2.70 3.67 13.30
C ILE A 198 -3.16 4.97 13.94
N VAL A 199 -2.65 5.29 15.13
CA VAL A 199 -3.00 6.51 15.86
C VAL A 199 -1.75 7.31 16.17
N PHE A 200 -1.72 8.57 15.75
CA PHE A 200 -0.73 9.52 16.23
C PHE A 200 -1.03 9.85 17.69
N SER A 201 -0.25 9.27 18.59
CA SER A 201 -0.56 9.23 20.02
C SER A 201 -0.36 10.56 20.74
N HIS A 202 0.34 11.51 20.11
CA HIS A 202 0.55 12.83 20.67
C HIS A 202 -0.80 13.46 21.03
N THR A 203 -0.89 14.08 22.21
CA THR A 203 -2.11 14.69 22.80
C THR A 203 -3.20 13.75 23.32
N TYR A 204 -3.12 12.43 23.11
CA TYR A 204 -4.09 11.48 23.68
C TYR A 204 -3.60 10.91 25.02
N THR A 205 -4.51 10.70 25.96
CA THR A 205 -4.20 10.03 27.23
C THR A 205 -4.09 8.51 27.03
N GLN A 206 -3.54 7.80 28.01
CA GLN A 206 -3.47 6.33 27.96
C GLN A 206 -4.86 5.69 27.88
N ASP A 207 -5.85 6.24 28.60
CA ASP A 207 -7.24 5.74 28.56
C ASP A 207 -7.88 5.93 27.18
N MET A 208 -7.60 7.07 26.51
CA MET A 208 -8.05 7.31 25.13
C MET A 208 -7.42 6.32 24.14
N LEU A 209 -6.12 6.06 24.27
CA LEU A 209 -5.41 5.09 23.42
C LEU A 209 -5.88 3.66 23.68
N LYS A 210 -6.16 3.31 24.94
CA LYS A 210 -6.73 2.03 25.31
C LYS A 210 -8.12 1.84 24.72
N ALA A 211 -8.99 2.84 24.79
CA ALA A 211 -10.31 2.78 24.16
C ALA A 211 -10.22 2.62 22.63
N ALA A 212 -9.23 3.27 21.99
CA ALA A 212 -8.95 3.09 20.57
C ALA A 212 -8.46 1.66 20.25
N GLN A 213 -7.60 1.09 21.09
CA GLN A 213 -7.14 -0.30 20.97
C GLN A 213 -8.30 -1.29 21.13
N GLU A 214 -9.14 -1.12 22.15
CA GLU A 214 -10.36 -1.95 22.35
C GLU A 214 -11.29 -1.88 21.13
N SER A 215 -11.41 -0.70 20.52
CA SER A 215 -12.16 -0.53 19.28
C SER A 215 -11.53 -1.30 18.11
N ALA A 216 -10.20 -1.27 17.98
CA ALA A 216 -9.49 -2.04 16.96
C ALA A 216 -9.70 -3.56 17.14
N GLU A 217 -9.65 -4.05 18.37
CA GLU A 217 -9.89 -5.45 18.73
C GLU A 217 -11.29 -5.92 18.31
N ILE A 218 -12.34 -5.10 18.52
CA ILE A 218 -13.71 -5.39 18.06
C ILE A 218 -13.77 -5.66 16.54
N TYR A 219 -12.93 -4.99 15.76
CA TYR A 219 -12.87 -5.13 14.30
C TYR A 219 -11.77 -6.10 13.81
N GLY A 220 -11.11 -6.81 14.74
CA GLY A 220 -9.99 -7.69 14.42
C GLY A 220 -8.84 -6.95 13.75
N ALA A 221 -8.63 -5.68 14.10
CA ALA A 221 -7.61 -4.83 13.54
C ALA A 221 -6.38 -4.76 14.46
N LYS A 222 -5.19 -4.71 13.88
CA LYS A 222 -3.95 -4.41 14.61
C LYS A 222 -3.97 -2.94 15.06
N PHE A 223 -3.57 -2.67 16.29
CA PHE A 223 -3.41 -1.31 16.80
C PHE A 223 -1.94 -0.89 16.81
N ILE A 224 -1.64 0.31 16.30
CA ILE A 224 -0.30 0.88 16.30
C ILE A 224 -0.39 2.35 16.74
N ALA A 225 0.33 2.68 17.80
CA ALA A 225 0.52 4.06 18.21
C ALA A 225 1.85 4.57 17.67
N VAL A 226 1.83 5.71 16.97
CA VAL A 226 3.04 6.36 16.42
C VAL A 226 3.25 7.74 17.03
N GLN A 227 4.50 8.16 17.18
CA GLN A 227 4.85 9.49 17.71
C GLN A 227 5.40 10.44 16.65
N HIS A 228 5.81 9.91 15.49
CA HIS A 228 6.40 10.67 14.40
C HIS A 228 5.89 10.19 13.04
N VAL A 229 5.88 11.09 12.04
CA VAL A 229 5.45 10.72 10.67
C VAL A 229 6.35 9.66 10.03
N ASN A 230 7.64 9.60 10.42
CA ASN A 230 8.55 8.58 9.92
C ASN A 230 8.14 7.17 10.35
N GLU A 231 7.58 6.98 11.55
CA GLU A 231 7.09 5.66 11.99
C GLU A 231 5.90 5.19 11.13
N LEU A 232 5.03 6.12 10.71
CA LEU A 232 3.97 5.83 9.73
C LEU A 232 4.57 5.40 8.38
N ILE A 233 5.56 6.14 7.88
CA ILE A 233 6.22 5.83 6.59
C ILE A 233 6.94 4.48 6.66
N GLU A 234 7.62 4.20 7.77
CA GLU A 234 8.27 2.92 8.03
C GLU A 234 7.22 1.80 7.99
N TYR A 235 6.09 1.95 8.70
CA TYR A 235 5.02 0.96 8.67
C TYR A 235 4.40 0.77 7.28
N ILE A 236 4.17 1.85 6.54
CA ILE A 236 3.70 1.78 5.15
C ILE A 236 4.68 0.98 4.31
N ASN A 237 5.99 1.21 4.47
CA ASN A 237 7.02 0.55 3.66
C ASN A 237 7.33 -0.89 4.04
N SER A 238 7.17 -1.27 5.31
CA SER A 238 7.66 -2.58 5.81
C SER A 238 6.57 -3.50 6.36
N GLY A 239 5.45 -2.95 6.85
CA GLY A 239 4.30 -3.61 7.51
C GLY A 239 4.31 -5.13 7.65
N THR A 240 3.27 -5.80 7.13
CA THR A 240 3.29 -7.25 6.91
C THR A 240 3.76 -7.44 5.49
N ASP A 241 5.03 -7.83 5.30
CA ASP A 241 5.72 -7.99 4.00
C ASP A 241 4.89 -7.56 2.76
N ARG A 242 5.21 -6.37 2.26
CA ARG A 242 4.43 -5.70 1.20
C ARG A 242 4.41 -6.44 -0.12
N ASN A 243 5.31 -7.40 -0.35
CA ASN A 243 5.29 -8.23 -1.54
C ASN A 243 4.13 -9.24 -1.50
N ILE A 244 3.70 -9.67 -0.31
CA ILE A 244 2.64 -10.67 -0.12
C ILE A 244 1.35 -10.11 0.49
N SER A 245 1.40 -8.95 1.17
CA SER A 245 0.24 -8.23 1.71
C SER A 245 0.39 -6.72 1.45
N PRO A 246 0.26 -6.28 0.19
CA PRO A 246 0.30 -4.87 -0.15
C PRO A 246 -0.90 -4.12 0.46
N ILE A 247 -0.81 -2.80 0.54
CA ILE A 247 -1.91 -1.96 1.03
C ILE A 247 -2.96 -1.80 -0.07
N GLU A 248 -4.21 -2.18 0.21
CA GLU A 248 -5.35 -1.98 -0.70
C GLU A 248 -6.09 -0.67 -0.42
N HIS A 249 -6.16 -0.26 0.85
CA HIS A 249 -6.86 0.97 1.23
C HIS A 249 -6.11 1.67 2.35
N LEU A 250 -5.75 2.93 2.15
CA LEU A 250 -5.21 3.81 3.18
C LEU A 250 -6.15 5.00 3.38
N ALA A 251 -6.83 5.07 4.53
CA ALA A 251 -7.75 6.15 4.88
C ALA A 251 -7.16 7.00 6.01
N ILE A 252 -7.10 8.32 5.82
CA ILE A 252 -6.46 9.25 6.76
C ILE A 252 -7.47 10.26 7.29
N PHE A 253 -7.58 10.34 8.62
CA PHE A 253 -8.43 11.27 9.35
C PHE A 253 -7.56 12.20 10.20
N SER A 254 -7.44 13.46 9.80
CA SER A 254 -6.65 14.46 10.50
C SER A 254 -7.05 15.88 10.11
N HIS A 255 -6.37 16.85 10.70
CA HIS A 255 -6.32 18.21 10.16
C HIS A 255 -5.54 18.25 8.85
N GLY A 256 -5.73 19.33 8.09
CA GLY A 256 -5.04 19.55 6.83
C GLY A 256 -5.04 21.02 6.42
N VAL A 257 -4.03 21.39 5.65
CA VAL A 257 -3.98 22.65 4.92
C VAL A 257 -3.39 22.36 3.53
N PRO A 258 -3.49 23.27 2.55
CA PRO A 258 -2.92 23.02 1.24
C PRO A 258 -1.47 22.53 1.31
N HIS A 259 -1.16 21.54 0.49
CA HIS A 259 0.13 20.84 0.41
C HIS A 259 0.55 19.96 1.60
N LYS A 260 -0.23 19.87 2.69
CA LYS A 260 0.12 19.01 3.83
C LYS A 260 -1.05 18.37 4.56
N ILE A 261 -0.87 17.11 4.92
CA ILE A 261 -1.70 16.41 5.90
C ILE A 261 -1.06 16.68 7.27
N ALA A 262 -1.80 17.34 8.16
CA ALA A 262 -1.26 17.80 9.44
C ALA A 262 -1.76 16.91 10.58
N PHE A 263 -1.02 15.84 10.88
CA PHE A 263 -1.34 14.91 11.96
C PHE A 263 -1.20 15.54 13.35
N GLY A 264 -0.39 16.59 13.53
CA GLY A 264 -0.22 17.31 14.80
C GLY A 264 -0.57 18.78 14.74
N TYR A 265 -1.52 19.17 13.89
CA TYR A 265 -1.90 20.58 13.71
C TYR A 265 -2.15 21.31 15.03
N GLU A 266 -1.52 22.48 15.21
CA GLU A 266 -1.61 23.31 16.43
C GLU A 266 -1.19 22.61 17.74
N THR A 267 -0.41 21.52 17.65
CA THR A 267 0.21 20.87 18.82
C THR A 267 1.68 21.29 18.97
N SER A 268 2.29 20.98 20.12
CA SER A 268 3.71 21.27 20.35
C SER A 268 4.66 20.54 19.40
N LYS A 269 4.21 19.44 18.77
CA LYS A 269 4.96 18.68 17.77
C LYS A 269 4.46 18.87 16.33
N GLY A 270 3.74 19.96 16.04
CA GLY A 270 3.04 20.11 14.75
C GLY A 270 3.91 19.95 13.50
N PHE A 271 5.16 20.47 13.52
CA PHE A 271 6.10 20.32 12.40
C PHE A 271 6.68 18.90 12.25
N GLU A 272 6.76 18.13 13.33
CA GLU A 272 7.24 16.74 13.30
C GLU A 272 6.13 15.76 12.85
N LEU A 273 4.89 16.24 12.89
CA LEU A 273 3.67 15.49 12.66
C LEU A 273 2.93 16.00 11.42
N GLU A 274 3.67 16.39 10.38
CA GLU A 274 3.08 16.75 9.08
C GLU A 274 3.63 15.85 7.97
N PHE A 275 2.73 15.44 7.07
CA PHE A 275 3.06 14.71 5.86
C PHE A 275 2.96 15.63 4.66
N THR A 276 4.06 15.72 3.92
CA THR A 276 4.30 16.66 2.82
C THR A 276 4.96 15.92 1.65
N TRP A 277 5.28 16.61 0.56
CA TRP A 277 5.97 16.00 -0.58
C TRP A 277 7.36 15.42 -0.21
N ILE A 278 8.07 16.01 0.76
CA ILE A 278 9.37 15.49 1.25
C ILE A 278 9.20 14.09 1.86
N HIS A 279 8.06 13.86 2.49
CA HIS A 279 7.75 12.57 3.11
C HIS A 279 7.24 11.56 2.08
N LEU A 280 6.50 12.03 1.08
CA LEU A 280 6.00 11.20 -0.02
C LEU A 280 7.15 10.51 -0.78
N GLU A 281 8.26 11.21 -1.04
CA GLU A 281 9.44 10.64 -1.70
C GLU A 281 10.05 9.43 -0.97
N LYS A 282 9.76 9.29 0.33
CA LYS A 282 10.22 8.16 1.16
C LYS A 282 9.28 6.95 1.12
N ILE A 283 8.06 7.10 0.59
CA ILE A 283 7.11 6.00 0.47
C ILE A 283 7.42 5.21 -0.81
N LYS A 284 7.56 3.90 -0.67
CA LYS A 284 7.79 2.98 -1.78
C LYS A 284 6.45 2.68 -2.48
N PRO A 285 6.31 2.92 -3.80
CA PRO A 285 5.08 2.58 -4.53
C PRO A 285 4.71 1.10 -4.43
N VAL A 286 5.71 0.21 -4.34
CA VAL A 286 5.54 -1.25 -4.19
C VAL A 286 4.76 -1.63 -2.92
N SER A 287 4.67 -0.73 -1.94
CA SER A 287 3.91 -0.95 -0.71
C SER A 287 2.39 -1.03 -0.92
N PHE A 288 1.92 -0.57 -2.08
CA PHE A 288 0.50 -0.51 -2.44
C PHE A 288 0.19 -1.51 -3.56
N SER A 289 -1.03 -2.03 -3.54
CA SER A 289 -1.53 -2.82 -4.67
C SER A 289 -1.80 -1.89 -5.86
N GLY A 290 -1.83 -2.45 -7.08
CA GLY A 290 -2.15 -1.65 -8.28
C GLY A 290 -3.58 -1.09 -8.30
N SER A 291 -4.49 -1.65 -7.50
CA SER A 291 -5.87 -1.18 -7.35
C SER A 291 -6.08 -0.30 -6.12
N ALA A 292 -5.02 -0.03 -5.35
CA ALA A 292 -5.15 0.59 -4.05
C ALA A 292 -5.79 1.98 -4.12
N VAL A 293 -6.46 2.35 -3.03
CA VAL A 293 -7.06 3.67 -2.86
C VAL A 293 -6.47 4.37 -1.64
N PHE A 294 -6.00 5.59 -1.86
CA PHE A 294 -5.62 6.52 -0.80
C PHE A 294 -6.75 7.52 -0.59
N GLU A 295 -7.34 7.57 0.60
CA GLU A 295 -8.41 8.52 0.95
C GLU A 295 -7.90 9.48 2.03
N SER A 296 -7.85 10.77 1.69
CA SER A 296 -7.58 11.82 2.66
C SER A 296 -8.85 12.57 3.05
N TYR A 297 -9.23 12.42 4.32
CA TYR A 297 -10.23 13.25 4.99
C TYR A 297 -9.59 14.46 5.67
N ALA A 298 -8.31 14.77 5.40
CA ALA A 298 -7.67 15.98 5.86
C ALA A 298 -8.07 17.17 4.98
N CYS A 299 -8.39 18.30 5.64
CA CYS A 299 -8.88 19.51 4.99
C CYS A 299 -7.97 19.93 3.83
N ARG A 300 -8.57 20.17 2.65
CA ARG A 300 -7.90 20.78 1.49
C ARG A 300 -6.66 20.02 0.98
N THR A 301 -6.59 18.71 1.19
CA THR A 301 -5.49 17.88 0.63
C THR A 301 -5.47 17.92 -0.90
N GLY A 302 -6.64 18.06 -1.52
CA GLY A 302 -6.81 18.21 -2.97
C GLY A 302 -6.54 19.62 -3.52
N MET A 303 -6.13 20.56 -2.66
CA MET A 303 -5.86 21.96 -3.03
C MET A 303 -4.36 22.20 -3.20
N GLY A 304 -3.99 22.78 -4.34
CA GLY A 304 -2.62 23.18 -4.64
C GLY A 304 -2.34 24.68 -4.52
N ASN A 305 -3.33 25.48 -4.13
CA ASN A 305 -3.16 26.91 -3.90
C ASN A 305 -2.30 27.14 -2.65
N ARG A 306 -1.61 28.27 -2.61
CA ARG A 306 -0.80 28.63 -1.44
C ARG A 306 -1.69 28.75 -0.18
N SER A 307 -1.18 28.25 0.93
CA SER A 307 -1.91 28.20 2.21
C SER A 307 -1.98 29.53 2.95
N ASP A 308 -1.21 30.54 2.51
CA ASP A 308 -1.14 31.89 3.11
C ASP A 308 -2.29 32.81 2.68
N PHE A 309 -3.02 32.47 1.61
CA PHE A 309 -4.24 33.20 1.25
C PHE A 309 -5.40 32.84 2.19
N PRO A 310 -6.18 33.84 2.67
CA PRO A 310 -7.41 33.61 3.45
C PRO A 310 -8.34 32.64 2.72
N ILE A 311 -9.04 31.78 3.47
CA ILE A 311 -9.88 30.74 2.85
C ILE A 311 -11.10 31.34 2.12
N GLU A 312 -11.49 32.56 2.49
CA GLU A 312 -12.56 33.35 1.88
C GLU A 312 -12.11 34.04 0.58
N ASP A 313 -10.81 34.06 0.29
CA ASP A 313 -10.27 34.70 -0.90
C ASP A 313 -10.75 33.96 -2.17
N ILE A 314 -11.10 34.72 -3.20
CA ILE A 314 -11.62 34.19 -4.48
C ILE A 314 -10.60 33.26 -5.15
N ILE A 315 -9.31 33.49 -4.90
CA ILE A 315 -8.21 32.63 -5.36
C ILE A 315 -8.39 31.20 -4.82
N GLN A 316 -8.83 31.03 -3.58
CA GLN A 316 -9.11 29.71 -3.00
C GLN A 316 -10.35 29.06 -3.61
N GLY A 317 -11.23 29.83 -4.26
CA GLY A 317 -12.35 29.33 -5.05
C GLY A 317 -11.95 28.76 -6.42
N MET A 318 -10.70 28.93 -6.84
CA MET A 318 -10.12 28.40 -8.08
C MET A 318 -8.99 27.42 -7.74
N PRO A 319 -9.32 26.16 -7.40
CA PRO A 319 -8.34 25.23 -6.85
C PRO A 319 -7.33 24.75 -7.91
N GLU A 320 -6.03 24.89 -7.62
CA GLU A 320 -4.93 24.35 -8.42
C GLU A 320 -4.71 22.85 -8.14
N THR A 321 -5.71 22.04 -8.46
CA THR A 321 -5.74 20.58 -8.16
C THR A 321 -4.51 19.85 -8.72
N ASN A 322 -3.99 20.29 -9.87
CA ASN A 322 -2.86 19.69 -10.56
C ASN A 322 -1.53 19.72 -9.78
N VAL A 323 -1.36 20.65 -8.84
CA VAL A 323 -0.14 20.78 -8.03
C VAL A 323 -0.39 20.47 -6.55
N SER A 324 -1.59 19.98 -6.23
CA SER A 324 -2.00 19.56 -4.89
C SER A 324 -1.17 18.39 -4.37
N LEU A 325 -1.16 18.21 -3.04
CA LEU A 325 -0.56 17.02 -2.45
C LEU A 325 -1.26 15.75 -2.93
N ALA A 326 -2.60 15.76 -3.06
CA ALA A 326 -3.36 14.62 -3.56
C ALA A 326 -2.91 14.16 -4.95
N GLN A 327 -2.74 15.11 -5.89
CA GLN A 327 -2.24 14.78 -7.23
C GLN A 327 -0.83 14.22 -7.18
N ARG A 328 0.07 14.82 -6.38
CA ARG A 328 1.45 14.32 -6.23
C ARG A 328 1.48 12.91 -5.66
N VAL A 329 0.61 12.59 -4.69
CA VAL A 329 0.47 11.23 -4.14
C VAL A 329 0.02 10.26 -5.23
N ALA A 330 -0.98 10.63 -6.04
CA ALA A 330 -1.46 9.78 -7.14
C ALA A 330 -0.34 9.51 -8.15
N ASP A 331 0.40 10.55 -8.54
CA ASP A 331 1.50 10.44 -9.51
C ASP A 331 2.70 9.65 -8.96
N HIS A 332 3.07 9.83 -7.69
CA HIS A 332 4.20 9.12 -7.09
C HIS A 332 3.90 7.64 -6.84
N LEU A 333 2.72 7.34 -6.28
CA LEU A 333 2.34 5.99 -5.91
C LEU A 333 1.70 5.21 -7.06
N GLN A 334 1.30 5.88 -8.15
CA GLN A 334 0.59 5.29 -9.30
C GLN A 334 -0.73 4.62 -8.91
N ILE A 335 -1.45 5.20 -7.94
CA ILE A 335 -2.73 4.71 -7.42
C ILE A 335 -3.80 5.80 -7.42
N LYS A 336 -5.06 5.41 -7.21
CA LYS A 336 -6.17 6.37 -7.06
C LYS A 336 -6.06 7.10 -5.73
N VAL A 337 -6.18 8.42 -5.76
CA VAL A 337 -6.31 9.24 -4.54
C VAL A 337 -7.68 9.92 -4.53
N LYS A 338 -8.37 9.86 -3.40
CA LYS A 338 -9.57 10.66 -3.14
C LYS A 338 -9.28 11.65 -2.02
N ALA A 339 -9.54 12.92 -2.28
CA ALA A 339 -9.30 13.96 -1.29
C ALA A 339 -10.35 15.08 -1.39
N PHE A 340 -10.59 15.76 -0.28
CA PHE A 340 -11.37 16.99 -0.30
C PHE A 340 -10.51 18.17 -0.78
N ILE A 341 -11.06 18.95 -1.70
CA ILE A 341 -10.55 20.27 -2.07
C ILE A 341 -10.94 21.29 -0.99
N ARG A 342 -12.12 21.11 -0.38
CA ARG A 342 -12.64 21.93 0.71
C ARG A 342 -12.16 21.47 2.09
N ARG A 343 -12.48 22.24 3.12
CA ARG A 343 -12.38 21.82 4.52
C ARG A 343 -13.24 20.58 4.73
N SER A 344 -12.73 19.68 5.55
CA SER A 344 -13.46 18.54 6.05
C SER A 344 -14.39 18.97 7.17
N ASP A 345 -15.59 18.38 7.23
CA ASP A 345 -16.56 18.60 8.30
C ASP A 345 -16.72 17.34 9.15
N TYR A 346 -16.23 17.43 10.38
CA TYR A 346 -16.28 16.38 11.39
C TYR A 346 -17.40 16.62 12.42
N ARG A 347 -18.17 17.71 12.33
CA ARG A 347 -19.11 18.15 13.38
C ARG A 347 -20.18 17.13 13.74
N ASN A 348 -20.53 16.25 12.79
CA ASN A 348 -21.59 15.25 12.96
C ASN A 348 -21.05 13.86 13.36
N THR A 349 -19.77 13.72 13.70
CA THR A 349 -19.11 12.44 14.05
C THR A 349 -19.94 11.63 15.07
N TRP A 350 -20.46 12.28 16.11
CA TRP A 350 -21.24 11.66 17.19
C TRP A 350 -22.76 11.91 17.04
N GLY A 351 -23.21 12.07 15.80
CA GLY A 351 -24.59 12.40 15.45
C GLY A 351 -24.75 13.85 15.00
N SER A 352 -25.75 14.10 14.16
CA SER A 352 -26.12 15.43 13.68
C SER A 352 -26.97 16.18 14.71
N PHE A 353 -27.19 17.48 14.46
CA PHE A 353 -28.11 18.26 15.28
C PHE A 353 -29.53 17.68 15.24
N GLU A 354 -29.97 17.25 14.06
CA GLU A 354 -31.28 16.66 13.82
C GLU A 354 -31.43 15.33 14.55
N GLU A 355 -30.44 14.43 14.44
CA GLU A 355 -30.44 13.14 15.14
C GLU A 355 -30.48 13.34 16.67
N ARG A 356 -29.77 14.35 17.19
CA ARG A 356 -29.86 14.72 18.61
C ARG A 356 -31.25 15.22 19.02
N GLN A 357 -31.99 15.90 18.14
CA GLN A 357 -33.37 16.28 18.44
C GLN A 357 -34.31 15.07 18.34
N MET A 358 -34.10 14.20 17.34
CA MET A 358 -34.86 12.96 17.17
C MET A 358 -34.70 12.03 18.38
N GLY A 359 -33.48 11.91 18.92
CA GLY A 359 -33.22 11.10 20.11
C GLY A 359 -34.05 11.49 21.34
N LYS A 360 -34.35 12.79 21.50
CA LYS A 360 -35.17 13.31 22.62
C LYS A 360 -36.63 12.88 22.55
N VAL A 361 -37.11 12.51 21.36
CA VAL A 361 -38.52 12.10 21.15
C VAL A 361 -38.67 10.58 21.02
N CYS A 362 -37.61 9.81 21.29
CA CYS A 362 -37.65 8.34 21.25
C CYS A 362 -38.59 7.69 22.29
N ASP A 363 -39.04 8.43 23.29
CA ASP A 363 -40.03 7.98 24.29
C ASP A 363 -41.46 8.44 23.96
N ILE A 364 -41.67 9.11 22.83
CA ILE A 364 -42.97 9.62 22.40
C ILE A 364 -43.53 8.69 21.31
N SER A 365 -44.78 8.25 21.47
CA SER A 365 -45.49 7.47 20.45
C SER A 365 -46.21 8.39 19.44
N GLY A 366 -46.02 8.16 18.14
CA GLY A 366 -46.70 8.88 17.06
C GLY A 366 -46.19 8.49 15.67
N GLU A 367 -46.96 8.79 14.62
CA GLU A 367 -46.63 8.42 13.22
C GLU A 367 -45.34 9.08 12.69
N ARG A 368 -44.86 10.15 13.35
CA ARG A 368 -43.58 10.82 13.05
C ARG A 368 -42.48 10.49 14.07
N ALA A 369 -42.74 9.58 15.01
CA ALA A 369 -41.72 9.13 15.95
C ALA A 369 -40.63 8.36 15.18
N PRO A 370 -39.36 8.45 15.59
CA PRO A 370 -38.29 7.70 14.95
C PRO A 370 -38.53 6.20 15.09
N ASP A 371 -38.00 5.44 14.15
CA ASP A 371 -38.06 3.98 14.17
C ASP A 371 -37.52 3.40 15.50
N GLY A 372 -38.17 2.33 15.99
CA GLY A 372 -37.86 1.74 17.29
C GLY A 372 -36.45 1.13 17.36
N GLU A 373 -35.95 0.55 16.27
CA GLU A 373 -34.59 0.01 16.18
C GLU A 373 -33.57 1.16 16.19
N TRP A 374 -33.83 2.22 15.44
CA TRP A 374 -32.99 3.43 15.44
C TRP A 374 -32.93 4.04 16.85
N CYS A 375 -34.07 4.20 17.53
CA CYS A 375 -34.13 4.75 18.89
C CYS A 375 -33.39 3.87 19.91
N GLY A 376 -33.51 2.55 19.80
CA GLY A 376 -32.78 1.60 20.63
C GLY A 376 -31.26 1.77 20.47
N ARG A 377 -30.79 1.83 19.21
CA ARG A 377 -29.37 2.04 18.90
C ARG A 377 -28.88 3.41 19.36
N TRP A 378 -29.64 4.47 19.13
CA TRP A 378 -29.28 5.83 19.54
C TRP A 378 -29.07 5.92 21.06
N LYS A 379 -30.04 5.42 21.84
CA LYS A 379 -29.97 5.41 23.30
C LYS A 379 -28.81 4.56 23.84
N MET A 380 -28.52 3.44 23.19
CA MET A 380 -27.37 2.61 23.55
C MET A 380 -26.05 3.38 23.41
N LEU A 381 -25.83 4.01 22.24
CA LEU A 381 -24.62 4.79 21.97
C LEU A 381 -24.55 6.06 22.84
N GLU A 382 -25.69 6.71 23.10
CA GLU A 382 -25.77 7.85 24.02
C GLU A 382 -25.37 7.47 25.45
N LYS A 383 -25.86 6.33 25.94
CA LYS A 383 -25.50 5.80 27.27
C LYS A 383 -24.02 5.43 27.36
N GLU A 384 -23.46 4.84 26.30
CA GLU A 384 -22.03 4.54 26.21
C GLU A 384 -21.18 5.81 26.32
N ARG A 385 -21.49 6.82 25.51
CA ARG A 385 -20.79 8.12 25.53
C ARG A 385 -20.94 8.82 26.89
N ALA A 386 -22.13 8.79 27.49
CA ALA A 386 -22.35 9.35 28.81
C ALA A 386 -21.44 8.69 29.86
N LYS A 387 -21.29 7.36 29.79
CA LYS A 387 -20.41 6.60 30.67
C LYS A 387 -18.95 6.99 30.49
N THR A 388 -18.42 7.05 29.27
CA THR A 388 -17.01 7.43 29.03
C THR A 388 -16.72 8.86 29.48
N ILE A 389 -17.70 9.77 29.31
CA ILE A 389 -17.58 11.14 29.80
C ILE A 389 -17.49 11.16 31.34
N GLU A 390 -18.34 10.38 32.00
CA GLU A 390 -18.40 10.31 33.46
C GLU A 390 -17.16 9.62 34.07
N SER A 391 -16.72 8.48 33.50
CA SER A 391 -15.63 7.69 34.07
C SER A 391 -14.24 8.17 33.64
N ASP A 392 -14.09 8.54 32.36
CA ASP A 392 -12.78 8.72 31.73
C ASP A 392 -12.53 10.16 31.25
N GLY A 393 -13.55 11.02 31.31
CA GLY A 393 -13.44 12.44 30.98
C GLY A 393 -13.38 12.75 29.49
N PHE A 394 -13.85 11.84 28.62
CA PHE A 394 -13.93 12.08 27.17
C PHE A 394 -15.14 11.42 26.51
N ASN A 395 -15.59 12.00 25.39
CA ASN A 395 -16.72 11.47 24.62
C ASN A 395 -16.23 10.43 23.60
N TYR A 396 -16.71 9.19 23.72
CA TYR A 396 -16.33 8.14 22.79
C TYR A 396 -17.36 7.00 22.73
N GLN A 397 -17.38 6.28 21.61
CA GLN A 397 -18.13 5.05 21.42
C GLN A 397 -17.24 4.04 20.68
N LEU A 398 -17.13 2.82 21.22
CA LEU A 398 -16.20 1.78 20.79
C LEU A 398 -16.46 1.28 19.38
N THR A 399 -17.71 1.39 18.91
CA THR A 399 -18.07 0.97 17.55
C THR A 399 -17.67 1.99 16.47
N GLY A 400 -17.08 3.14 16.85
CA GLY A 400 -16.69 4.21 15.93
C GLY A 400 -17.81 5.20 15.64
N ALA A 401 -17.50 6.25 14.88
CA ALA A 401 -18.38 7.37 14.55
C ALA A 401 -19.72 6.94 13.92
N ILE A 402 -20.77 7.73 14.15
CA ILE A 402 -22.11 7.51 13.58
C ILE A 402 -22.12 7.97 12.12
N ASN A 403 -21.78 9.25 11.89
CA ASN A 403 -21.80 9.83 10.55
C ASN A 403 -20.39 9.92 9.96
N PRO A 404 -20.25 9.72 8.64
CA PRO A 404 -18.98 9.92 7.96
C PRO A 404 -18.57 11.40 7.98
N VAL A 405 -17.28 11.63 7.78
CA VAL A 405 -16.77 12.96 7.45
C VAL A 405 -17.29 13.37 6.08
N ILE A 406 -17.77 14.61 5.97
CA ILE A 406 -18.21 15.17 4.69
C ILE A 406 -17.31 16.33 4.28
N SER A 407 -17.38 16.68 3.00
CA SER A 407 -16.79 17.91 2.51
C SER A 407 -17.64 19.09 2.98
N GLY A 408 -17.02 20.07 3.63
CA GLY A 408 -17.68 21.31 4.05
C GLY A 408 -17.91 22.27 2.88
N ASP A 409 -18.16 23.53 3.20
CA ASP A 409 -18.54 24.55 2.21
C ASP A 409 -17.40 25.50 1.81
N THR A 410 -16.26 25.43 2.50
CA THR A 410 -15.14 26.38 2.32
C THR A 410 -13.87 25.71 1.80
N PRO A 411 -13.12 26.34 0.89
CA PRO A 411 -13.42 27.63 0.28
C PRO A 411 -14.64 27.56 -0.66
N LEU A 412 -15.37 28.67 -0.74
CA LEU A 412 -16.55 28.79 -1.59
C LEU A 412 -16.15 28.59 -3.06
N LEU A 413 -17.09 28.18 -3.92
CA LEU A 413 -16.89 27.91 -5.36
C LEU A 413 -16.01 26.70 -5.73
N SER A 414 -15.19 26.19 -4.81
CA SER A 414 -14.46 24.93 -5.03
C SER A 414 -15.42 23.73 -5.13
N PRO A 415 -15.09 22.64 -5.84
CA PRO A 415 -15.91 21.43 -5.86
C PRO A 415 -16.10 20.82 -4.46
N GLY A 416 -17.33 20.42 -4.15
CA GLY A 416 -17.66 19.68 -2.92
C GLY A 416 -17.50 18.16 -3.10
N GLY A 417 -17.55 17.44 -1.99
CA GLY A 417 -17.39 15.99 -1.96
C GLY A 417 -15.94 15.55 -2.20
N PHE A 418 -15.76 14.25 -2.45
CA PHE A 418 -14.47 13.72 -2.85
C PHE A 418 -14.16 14.10 -4.30
N PHE A 419 -12.96 14.64 -4.50
CA PHE A 419 -12.37 14.76 -5.82
C PHE A 419 -11.44 13.57 -6.04
N GLU A 420 -11.57 12.89 -7.19
CA GLU A 420 -10.69 11.79 -7.56
C GLU A 420 -9.49 12.32 -8.35
N PHE A 421 -8.30 11.93 -7.91
CA PHE A 421 -7.03 12.21 -8.57
C PHE A 421 -6.48 10.88 -9.09
N LEU A 422 -6.23 10.84 -10.39
CA LEU A 422 -5.66 9.68 -11.07
C LEU A 422 -4.20 9.99 -11.44
N PRO A 423 -3.33 8.97 -11.49
CA PRO A 423 -1.94 9.14 -11.92
C PRO A 423 -1.89 9.74 -13.33
N LYS A 424 -1.10 10.79 -13.51
CA LYS A 424 -0.79 11.34 -14.82
C LYS A 424 0.33 10.51 -15.46
N LYS A 425 0.14 10.20 -16.74
CA LYS A 425 1.13 9.49 -17.57
C LYS A 425 2.30 10.38 -17.93
#